data_AF-A0A5J4R8U3-F1
#
_entry.id   AF-A0A5J4R8U3-F1
#
_cell.length_a   1.000
_cell.length_b   1.000
_cell.length_c   1.000
_cell.angle_alpha   90.00
_cell.angle_beta   90.00
_cell.angle_gamma   90.00
#
_symmetry.space_group_name_H-M   'P 1'
#
loop_
_entity.id
_entity.type
_entity.pdbx_description
1 polymer ?
#
loop_
_entity_poly.entity_id
_entity_poly.type
_entity_poly.pdbx_seq_one_letter_code
_entity_poly.pdbx_strand_id
1 'polypeptide(L)'
;MFLKGRSIRIVPLLENQILLLNKYIAENKMDDPVKSKHPLFFNTRNEKLTRGGIIYILQKYIETARSENPTLIPDGITCHSLRHSKAMHLYKQEFH
;
A
#
# COMPACT_ATOMS: atom_id res chain seq x y z
N MET A 1 6.43 -3.39 8.28
CA MET A 1 7.18 -2.39 7.50
C MET A 1 8.21 -1.73 8.42
N PHE A 2 9.50 -1.90 8.17
CA PHE A 2 10.56 -1.36 9.04
C PHE A 2 10.75 0.14 8.78
N LEU A 3 10.61 0.96 9.83
CA LEU A 3 10.95 2.37 9.81
C LEU A 3 12.34 2.57 10.41
N LYS A 4 13.07 3.55 9.90
CA LYS A 4 14.43 3.92 10.33
C LYS A 4 14.42 4.30 11.82
N GLY A 5 15.30 3.69 12.60
CA GLY A 5 15.31 3.71 14.07
C GLY A 5 14.73 2.40 14.61
N ARG A 6 15.55 1.61 15.32
CA ARG A 6 15.27 0.25 15.82
C ARG A 6 14.04 0.20 16.76
N SER A 7 12.85 0.32 16.21
CA SER A 7 11.59 0.24 16.96
C SER A 7 10.60 -0.55 16.12
N ILE A 8 10.42 -1.80 16.53
CA ILE A 8 9.37 -2.67 15.99
C ILE A 8 8.05 -2.06 16.46
N ARG A 9 7.16 -1.75 15.52
CA ARG A 9 5.79 -1.34 15.82
C ARG A 9 4.85 -2.35 15.22
N ILE A 10 3.97 -2.88 16.05
CA ILE A 10 2.83 -3.68 15.60
C ILE A 10 1.77 -2.67 15.17
N VAL A 11 1.40 -2.69 13.90
CA VAL A 11 0.34 -1.82 13.37
C VAL A 11 -0.88 -2.71 13.18
N PRO A 12 -2.00 -2.45 13.88
CA PRO A 12 -3.21 -3.22 13.66
C PRO A 12 -3.68 -3.01 12.22
N LEU A 13 -3.93 -4.12 11.53
CA LEU A 13 -4.54 -4.10 10.20
C LEU A 13 -6.04 -4.11 10.39
N LEU A 14 -6.73 -3.20 9.70
CA LEU A 14 -8.19 -3.23 9.60
C LEU A 14 -8.63 -4.50 8.86
N GLU A 15 -9.81 -5.01 9.18
CA GLU A 15 -10.33 -6.26 8.60
C GLU A 15 -10.37 -6.23 7.06
N ASN A 16 -10.76 -5.09 6.48
CA ASN A 16 -10.74 -4.89 5.03
C ASN A 16 -9.32 -4.97 4.42
N GLN A 17 -8.28 -4.56 5.14
CA GLN A 17 -6.90 -4.67 4.70
C GLN A 17 -6.41 -6.12 4.77
N ILE A 18 -6.83 -6.86 5.79
CA ILE A 18 -6.54 -8.30 5.93
C ILE A 18 -7.17 -9.06 4.77
N LEU A 19 -8.42 -8.78 4.42
CA LEU A 19 -9.11 -9.40 3.27
C LEU A 19 -8.37 -9.14 1.95
N LEU A 20 -7.97 -7.89 1.68
CA LEU A 20 -7.20 -7.55 0.48
C LEU A 20 -5.83 -8.24 0.46
N LEU A 21 -5.15 -8.30 1.61
CA LEU A 21 -3.84 -8.94 1.73
C LEU A 21 -3.94 -10.45 1.50
N ASN A 22 -4.93 -11.12 2.10
CA ASN A 22 -5.14 -12.55 1.94
C ASN A 22 -5.49 -12.90 0.48
N LYS A 23 -6.35 -12.10 -0.15
CA LYS A 23 -6.68 -12.26 -1.57
C LYS A 23 -5.42 -12.13 -2.44
N TYR A 24 -4.60 -11.11 -2.19
CA TYR A 24 -3.34 -10.92 -2.91
C TYR A 24 -2.38 -12.11 -2.72
N ILE A 25 -2.20 -12.61 -1.50
CA ILE A 25 -1.33 -13.76 -1.20
C ILE A 25 -1.81 -15.02 -1.94
N ALA A 26 -3.13 -15.28 -1.94
CA ALA A 26 -3.74 -16.41 -2.61
C ALA A 26 -3.58 -16.34 -4.13
N GLU A 27 -3.84 -15.18 -4.73
CA GLU A 27 -3.69 -14.95 -6.18
C GLU A 27 -2.23 -15.14 -6.64
N ASN A 28 -1.26 -14.77 -5.80
CA ASN A 28 0.17 -14.88 -6.11
C ASN A 28 0.80 -16.21 -5.65
N LYS A 29 0.01 -17.15 -5.10
CA LYS A 29 0.45 -18.44 -4.57
C LYS A 29 1.65 -18.30 -3.63
N MET A 30 1.59 -17.33 -2.72
CA MET A 30 2.64 -17.00 -1.76
C MET A 30 2.57 -17.80 -0.46
N ASP A 31 1.66 -18.78 -0.40
CA ASP A 31 1.43 -19.73 0.67
C ASP A 31 2.46 -20.87 0.72
N ASP A 32 3.38 -20.93 -0.25
CA ASP A 32 4.46 -21.92 -0.29
C ASP A 32 5.64 -21.51 0.62
N PRO A 33 6.06 -22.35 1.60
CA PRO A 33 7.22 -22.07 2.46
C PRO A 33 8.54 -21.85 1.72
N VAL A 34 8.68 -22.35 0.48
CA VAL A 34 9.84 -22.10 -0.39
C VAL A 34 9.93 -20.61 -0.78
N LYS A 35 8.80 -19.90 -0.81
CA LYS A 35 8.73 -18.48 -1.17
C LYS A 35 8.99 -17.51 -0.01
N SER A 36 9.31 -18.00 1.19
CA SER A 36 9.58 -17.16 2.37
C SER A 36 10.71 -16.13 2.19
N LYS A 37 11.60 -16.34 1.22
CA LYS A 37 12.68 -15.40 0.85
C LYS A 37 12.25 -14.32 -0.15
N HIS A 38 11.06 -14.43 -0.73
CA HIS A 38 10.56 -13.46 -1.71
C HIS A 38 9.91 -12.25 -1.01
N PRO A 39 10.06 -11.05 -1.58
CA PRO A 39 9.38 -9.88 -1.04
C PRO A 39 7.87 -10.05 -1.15
N LEU A 40 7.14 -9.69 -0.07
CA LEU A 40 5.67 -9.76 -0.03
C LEU A 40 5.02 -8.95 -1.17
N PHE A 41 5.65 -7.87 -1.61
CA PHE A 41 5.20 -7.13 -2.79
C PHE A 41 6.33 -7.04 -3.81
N PHE A 42 6.05 -7.48 -5.03
CA PHE A 42 7.00 -7.50 -6.13
C PHE A 42 6.46 -6.82 -7.39
N ASN A 43 7.38 -6.47 -8.30
CA ASN A 43 7.05 -5.99 -9.63
C ASN A 43 6.70 -7.17 -10.57
N THR A 44 6.31 -6.90 -11.82
CA THR A 44 6.02 -7.92 -12.84
C THR A 44 7.21 -8.84 -13.18
N ARG A 45 8.42 -8.49 -12.74
CA ARG A 45 9.65 -9.30 -12.86
C ARG A 45 9.95 -10.12 -11.60
N ASN A 46 9.02 -10.19 -10.64
CA ASN A 46 9.18 -10.84 -9.33
C ASN A 46 10.30 -10.26 -8.45
N GLU A 47 10.73 -9.03 -8.73
CA GLU A 47 11.72 -8.33 -7.94
C GLU A 47 11.04 -7.41 -6.91
N LYS A 48 11.76 -7.06 -5.85
CA LYS A 48 11.28 -6.12 -4.82
C LYS A 48 10.81 -4.82 -5.45
N LEU A 49 9.59 -4.38 -5.12
CA LEU A 49 9.11 -3.07 -5.53
C LEU A 49 10.05 -1.97 -5.04
N THR A 50 10.53 -1.16 -5.99
CA THR A 50 11.38 -0.01 -5.70
C THR A 50 10.52 1.21 -5.37
N ARG A 51 11.11 2.21 -4.71
CA ARG A 51 10.42 3.49 -4.46
C ARG A 51 9.91 4.13 -5.75
N GLY A 52 10.71 4.10 -6.81
CA GLY A 52 10.31 4.60 -8.13
C GLY A 52 9.14 3.80 -8.73
N GLY A 53 9.17 2.47 -8.61
CA GLY A 53 8.06 1.62 -9.07
C GLY A 53 6.75 1.90 -8.35
N ILE A 54 6.79 2.12 -7.03
CA ILE A 54 5.60 2.49 -6.25
C ILE A 54 5.06 3.86 -6.66
N ILE A 55 5.95 4.85 -6.88
CA ILE A 55 5.56 6.18 -7.34
C ILE A 55 4.88 6.10 -8.70
N TYR A 56 5.45 5.31 -9.63
CA TYR A 56 4.87 5.10 -10.96
C TYR A 56 3.47 4.48 -10.89
N ILE A 57 3.31 3.39 -10.11
CA ILE A 57 2.01 2.75 -9.91
C ILE A 57 1.00 3.75 -9.35
N LEU A 58 1.40 4.53 -8.35
CA LEU A 58 0.55 5.55 -7.74
C LEU A 58 0.12 6.62 -8.76
N GLN A 59 1.07 7.16 -9.53
CA GLN A 59 0.79 8.18 -10.55
C GLN A 59 -0.20 7.65 -11.60
N LYS A 60 0.01 6.42 -12.08
CA LYS A 60 -0.89 5.76 -13.03
C LYS A 60 -2.34 5.71 -12.52
N TYR A 61 -2.54 5.32 -11.26
CA TYR A 61 -3.89 5.26 -10.68
C TYR A 61 -4.47 6.65 -10.40
N ILE A 62 -3.65 7.64 -10.02
CA ILE A 62 -4.10 9.04 -9.88
C ILE A 62 -4.58 9.57 -11.23
N GLU A 63 -3.83 9.36 -12.30
CA GLU A 63 -4.18 9.80 -13.65
C GLU A 63 -5.47 9.12 -14.13
N THR A 64 -5.60 7.82 -13.87
CA THR A 64 -6.82 7.06 -14.21
C THR A 64 -8.03 7.61 -13.44
N ALA A 65 -7.93 7.76 -12.12
CA ALA A 65 -9.01 8.32 -11.31
C ALA A 65 -9.36 9.76 -11.68
N ARG A 66 -8.35 10.56 -12.06
CA ARG A 66 -8.55 11.93 -12.53
C ARG A 66 -9.25 11.98 -13.88
N SER A 67 -9.01 11.00 -14.76
CA SER A 67 -9.73 10.90 -16.04
C SER A 67 -11.22 10.62 -15.84
N GLU A 68 -11.58 9.88 -14.79
CA GLU A 68 -12.97 9.58 -14.44
C GLU A 68 -13.66 10.75 -13.71
N ASN A 69 -12.95 11.41 -12.77
CA ASN A 69 -13.47 12.57 -12.06
C ASN A 69 -12.35 13.57 -11.69
N PRO A 70 -12.12 14.59 -12.55
CA PRO A 70 -11.05 15.57 -12.32
C PRO A 70 -11.24 16.40 -11.04
N THR A 71 -12.49 16.65 -10.63
CA THR A 71 -12.82 17.54 -9.50
C THR A 71 -12.58 16.89 -8.15
N LEU A 72 -12.58 15.55 -8.09
CA LEU A 72 -12.43 14.79 -6.86
C LEU A 72 -10.97 14.55 -6.48
N ILE A 73 -10.05 14.57 -7.46
CA ILE A 73 -8.66 14.18 -7.29
C ILE A 73 -7.75 15.42 -7.28
N PRO A 74 -7.30 15.89 -6.10
CA PRO A 74 -6.44 17.07 -6.01
C PRO A 74 -5.09 16.87 -6.69
N ASP A 75 -4.42 17.97 -7.02
CA ASP A 75 -3.05 17.96 -7.52
C ASP A 75 -2.03 17.64 -6.43
N GLY A 76 -0.86 17.13 -6.85
CA GLY A 76 0.27 16.91 -5.94
C GLY A 76 0.13 15.74 -4.96
N ILE A 77 -0.74 14.75 -5.24
CA ILE A 77 -0.84 13.54 -4.41
C ILE A 77 0.48 12.76 -4.47
N THR A 78 1.07 12.50 -3.31
CA THR A 78 2.26 11.67 -3.15
C THR A 78 2.01 10.56 -2.12
N CYS A 79 2.88 9.55 -2.08
CA CYS A 79 2.82 8.50 -1.05
C CYS A 79 2.84 9.08 0.38
N HIS A 80 3.53 10.19 0.60
CA HIS A 80 3.57 10.86 1.90
C HIS A 80 2.22 11.52 2.21
N SER A 81 1.64 12.23 1.25
CA SER A 81 0.31 12.85 1.39
C SER A 81 -0.77 11.80 1.70
N LEU A 82 -0.74 10.64 1.02
CA LEU A 82 -1.64 9.52 1.29
C LEU A 82 -1.44 8.95 2.70
N ARG A 83 -0.19 8.78 3.14
CA ARG A 83 0.11 8.32 4.50
C ARG A 83 -0.48 9.27 5.55
N HIS A 84 -0.33 10.57 5.36
CA HIS A 84 -0.91 11.58 6.26
C HIS A 84 -2.43 11.51 6.28
N SER A 85 -3.07 11.44 5.11
CA SER A 85 -4.52 11.31 5.01
C SER A 85 -5.04 10.03 5.71
N LYS A 86 -4.39 8.88 5.49
CA LYS A 86 -4.76 7.63 6.16
C LYS A 86 -4.60 7.70 7.68
N ALA A 87 -3.55 8.33 8.18
CA ALA A 87 -3.36 8.53 9.61
C ALA A 87 -4.47 9.42 10.21
N MET A 88 -4.85 10.50 9.53
CA MET A 88 -5.96 11.35 9.96
C MET A 88 -7.30 10.62 9.92
N HIS A 89 -7.53 9.77 8.92
CA HIS A 89 -8.74 8.97 8.82
C HIS A 89 -8.82 7.92 9.93
N LEU A 90 -7.71 7.21 10.21
CA LEU A 90 -7.62 6.25 11.32
C LEU A 90 -7.87 6.95 12.67
N TYR A 91 -7.24 8.12 12.89
CA TYR A 91 -7.50 8.92 14.08
C TYR A 91 -9.00 9.22 14.22
N LYS A 92 -9.67 9.69 13.16
CA LYS A 92 -11.11 9.98 13.22
C LYS A 92 -11.96 8.74 13.48
N GLN A 93 -11.55 7.55 13.02
CA GLN A 93 -12.32 6.31 13.20
C GLN A 93 -12.16 5.67 14.58
N GLU A 94 -11.03 5.87 15.26
CA GLU A 94 -10.78 5.27 16.59
C GLU A 94 -11.40 6.04 17.76
N PHE A 95 -11.97 7.23 17.52
CA PHE A 95 -12.62 8.06 18.55
C PHE A 95 -14.14 8.19 18.35
N HIS A 96 -14.79 7.17 17.78
CA HIS A 96 -16.24 7.04 17.71
C HIS A 96 -16.73 5.83 18.50
#